data_AF-A0A4Q7KUQ8-F1
#
_entry.id   AF-A0A4Q7KUQ8-F1
#
_cell.length_a   1.000
_cell.length_b   1.000
_cell.length_c   1.000
_cell.angle_alpha   90.00
_cell.angle_beta   90.00
_cell.angle_gamma   90.00
#
_symmetry.space_group_name_H-M   'P 1'
#
loop_
_entity.id
_entity.type
_entity.pdbx_description
1 polymer ?
#
loop_
_entity_poly.entity_id
_entity_poly.type
_entity_poly.pdbx_seq_one_letter_code
_entity_poly.pdbx_strand_id
1 'polypeptide(L)'
;MRRSRWFAVALLGATVVGTGLYVSESTAEADGVAPPLVTGCAIRFEAAGPAIYQNSTHLCTGATSVAVEPDGDLVIRSGTRGPVISMTVEEDETLVRRGILAGPSGGGSETVVRFFSTRTGEPVRADADVLKGTYSNIWVTWVNAG
;
A
#
# COMPACT_ATOMS: atom_id res chain seq x y z
N MET A 1 -48.61 -36.64 72.07
CA MET A 1 -47.48 -35.73 71.74
C MET A 1 -48.00 -34.64 70.81
N ARG A 2 -47.63 -33.40 71.12
CA ARG A 2 -48.13 -32.12 70.60
C ARG A 2 -47.41 -31.73 69.29
N ARG A 3 -48.12 -31.08 68.35
CA ARG A 3 -47.70 -30.11 67.30
C ARG A 3 -48.80 -30.14 66.21
N SER A 4 -49.84 -29.29 66.12
CA SER A 4 -49.91 -27.83 66.12
C SER A 4 -48.92 -27.23 65.11
N ARG A 5 -49.37 -26.80 63.91
CA ARG A 5 -49.97 -25.47 63.63
C ARG A 5 -49.67 -24.96 62.19
N TRP A 6 -50.61 -24.19 61.63
CA TRP A 6 -50.50 -23.12 60.60
C TRP A 6 -50.80 -23.42 59.11
N PHE A 7 -51.83 -22.73 58.62
CA PHE A 7 -51.98 -22.25 57.24
C PHE A 7 -51.03 -21.06 56.99
N ALA A 8 -50.45 -20.98 55.80
CA ALA A 8 -50.04 -19.72 55.18
C ALA A 8 -50.00 -19.87 53.65
N VAL A 9 -50.85 -19.08 52.98
CA VAL A 9 -50.84 -18.80 51.55
C VAL A 9 -49.68 -17.85 51.25
N ALA A 10 -48.96 -18.05 50.14
CA ALA A 10 -48.05 -17.05 49.58
C ALA A 10 -48.38 -16.81 48.10
N LEU A 11 -48.64 -15.53 47.80
CA LEU A 11 -48.93 -14.97 46.49
C LEU A 11 -47.68 -14.86 45.59
N LEU A 12 -47.95 -14.81 44.28
CA LEU A 12 -47.33 -13.99 43.23
C LEU A 12 -45.82 -14.08 42.99
N GLY A 13 -45.50 -14.50 41.77
CA GLY A 13 -44.24 -14.19 41.08
C GLY A 13 -44.43 -14.33 39.57
N ALA A 14 -45.08 -13.36 38.93
CA ALA A 14 -45.10 -13.25 37.48
C ALA A 14 -43.72 -12.77 37.02
N THR A 15 -42.87 -13.68 36.56
CA THR A 15 -41.62 -13.36 35.88
C THR A 15 -41.96 -12.89 34.47
N VAL A 16 -41.86 -11.58 34.24
CA VAL A 16 -41.77 -11.02 32.90
C VAL A 16 -40.42 -11.47 32.32
N VAL A 17 -40.44 -12.47 31.45
CA VAL A 17 -39.28 -12.82 30.63
C VAL A 17 -39.17 -11.74 29.56
N GLY A 18 -38.38 -10.71 29.85
CA GLY A 18 -37.97 -9.76 28.83
C GLY A 18 -37.09 -10.48 27.80
N THR A 19 -37.65 -10.82 26.65
CA THR A 19 -36.86 -11.23 25.48
C THR A 19 -36.14 -9.99 24.95
N GLY A 20 -35.00 -9.67 25.55
CA GLY A 20 -34.02 -8.78 24.94
C GLY A 20 -33.52 -9.45 23.67
N LEU A 21 -33.92 -8.94 22.50
CA LEU A 21 -33.26 -9.23 21.24
C LEU A 21 -31.85 -8.63 21.32
N TYR A 22 -30.87 -9.46 21.67
CA TYR A 22 -29.47 -9.14 21.46
C TYR A 22 -29.22 -9.21 19.96
N VAL A 23 -29.17 -8.05 19.30
CA VAL A 23 -28.57 -7.94 17.97
C VAL A 23 -27.07 -8.03 18.20
N SER A 24 -26.51 -9.23 18.02
CA SER A 24 -25.06 -9.39 17.97
C SER A 24 -24.60 -8.86 16.62
N GLU A 25 -23.97 -7.69 16.61
CA GLU A 25 -23.23 -7.22 15.45
C GLU A 25 -21.99 -8.12 15.32
N SER A 26 -22.04 -9.07 14.38
CA SER A 26 -20.90 -9.89 14.02
C SER A 26 -19.94 -9.00 13.22
N THR A 27 -19.07 -8.26 13.89
CA THR A 27 -17.82 -7.85 13.25
C THR A 27 -16.97 -9.10 13.13
N ALA A 28 -17.07 -9.79 12.00
CA ALA A 28 -16.09 -10.82 11.67
C ALA A 28 -14.73 -10.12 11.63
N GLU A 29 -13.90 -10.30 12.66
CA GLU A 29 -12.47 -10.15 12.49
C GLU A 29 -12.08 -11.14 11.39
N ALA A 30 -11.45 -10.64 10.33
CA ALA A 30 -10.86 -11.48 9.31
C ALA A 30 -9.65 -12.17 9.95
N ASP A 31 -9.88 -13.27 10.67
CA ASP A 31 -8.84 -14.10 11.25
C ASP A 31 -7.94 -14.65 10.14
N GLY A 32 -6.69 -14.17 10.09
CA GLY A 32 -5.60 -14.78 9.31
C GLY A 32 -5.04 -14.00 8.12
N VAL A 33 -5.53 -12.79 7.81
CA VAL A 33 -4.91 -11.93 6.78
C VAL A 33 -4.11 -10.83 7.47
N ALA A 34 -2.78 -10.89 7.34
CA ALA A 34 -1.93 -9.81 7.84
C ALA A 34 -2.26 -8.49 7.13
N PRO A 35 -2.21 -7.35 7.84
CA PRO A 35 -2.58 -6.06 7.26
C PRO A 35 -1.68 -5.74 6.06
N PRO A 36 -2.20 -5.06 5.03
CA PRO A 36 -1.40 -4.69 3.87
C PRO A 36 -0.22 -3.81 4.30
N LEU A 37 0.95 -4.10 3.75
CA LEU A 37 2.15 -3.31 3.98
C LEU A 37 2.25 -2.24 2.90
N VAL A 38 2.34 -0.97 3.31
CA VAL A 38 2.60 0.14 2.40
C VAL A 38 4.07 0.50 2.46
N THR A 39 4.76 0.44 1.32
CA THR A 39 6.15 0.85 1.18
C THR A 39 6.32 1.80 0.02
N GLY A 40 7.44 2.52 -0.01
CA GLY A 40 7.72 3.42 -1.12
C GLY A 40 9.17 3.87 -1.15
N CYS A 41 9.55 4.47 -2.27
CA CYS A 41 10.87 5.06 -2.49
C CYS A 41 10.77 6.23 -3.47
N ALA A 42 11.68 7.19 -3.33
CA ALA A 42 11.99 8.14 -4.39
C ALA A 42 13.10 7.57 -5.26
N ILE A 43 12.92 7.56 -6.58
CA ILE A 43 13.99 7.26 -7.54
C ILE A 43 14.36 8.55 -8.24
N ARG A 44 15.61 8.98 -8.10
CA ARG A 44 16.13 10.22 -8.70
C ARG A 44 16.94 9.91 -9.95
N PHE A 45 16.71 10.69 -11.01
CA PHE A 45 17.45 10.60 -12.25
C PHE A 45 18.63 11.57 -12.19
N GLU A 46 19.76 11.10 -11.68
CA GLU A 46 20.98 11.89 -11.59
C GLU A 46 21.75 11.91 -12.92
N ALA A 47 22.84 12.68 -12.98
CA ALA A 47 23.70 12.71 -14.17
C ALA A 47 24.23 11.31 -14.55
N ALA A 48 24.51 10.48 -13.54
CA ALA A 48 24.98 9.11 -13.71
C ALA A 48 23.87 8.10 -14.06
N GLY A 49 22.59 8.49 -13.97
CA GLY A 49 21.44 7.63 -14.19
C GLY A 49 20.48 7.58 -13.00
N PRO A 50 19.45 6.72 -13.06
CA PRO A 50 18.49 6.55 -11.97
C PRO A 50 19.15 5.90 -10.75
N ALA A 51 18.87 6.43 -9.57
CA ALA A 51 19.34 5.94 -8.29
C ALA A 51 18.24 6.04 -7.23
N ILE A 52 18.28 5.15 -6.23
CA ILE A 52 17.44 5.29 -5.04
C ILE A 52 17.83 6.56 -4.31
N TYR A 53 16.89 7.48 -4.17
CA TYR A 53 17.08 8.71 -3.41
C TYR A 53 16.54 8.55 -2.00
N GLN A 54 17.42 8.72 -1.01
CA GLN A 54 17.05 8.70 0.39
C GLN A 54 17.88 9.70 1.20
N ASN A 55 17.26 10.31 2.20
CA ASN A 55 17.90 11.22 3.14
C ASN A 55 17.08 11.26 4.44
N SER A 56 17.35 12.24 5.32
CA SER A 56 16.64 12.38 6.60
C SER A 56 15.14 12.68 6.47
N THR A 57 14.66 13.12 5.30
CA THR A 57 13.26 13.48 5.04
C THR A 57 12.56 12.55 4.04
N HIS A 58 13.31 11.73 3.31
CA HIS A 58 12.81 10.80 2.30
C HIS A 58 13.39 9.42 2.58
N LEU A 59 12.59 8.53 3.14
CA LEU A 59 12.99 7.16 3.40
C LEU A 59 12.61 6.29 2.21
N CYS A 60 13.48 5.34 1.87
CA CYS A 60 13.16 4.27 0.92
C CYS A 60 12.98 2.97 1.69
N THR A 61 11.77 2.43 1.67
CA THR A 61 11.40 1.20 2.39
C THR A 61 10.99 0.06 1.45
N GLY A 62 10.73 0.37 0.17
CA GLY A 62 10.19 -0.58 -0.80
C GLY A 62 11.21 -1.18 -1.78
N ALA A 63 12.31 -0.49 -2.06
CA ALA A 63 13.28 -0.87 -3.10
C ALA A 63 14.67 -1.18 -2.53
N THR A 64 15.37 -2.11 -3.18
CA THR A 64 16.75 -2.51 -2.84
C THR A 64 17.75 -2.12 -3.92
N SER A 65 17.30 -2.04 -5.18
CA SER A 65 18.13 -1.62 -6.29
C SER A 65 17.27 -1.08 -7.43
N VAL A 66 17.92 -0.33 -8.31
CA VAL A 66 17.37 0.11 -9.59
C VAL A 66 18.37 -0.16 -10.70
N ALA A 67 17.87 -0.45 -11.90
CA ALA A 67 18.67 -0.64 -13.10
C ALA A 67 17.91 -0.16 -14.33
N VAL A 68 18.64 0.21 -15.39
CA VAL A 68 18.06 0.47 -16.71
C VAL A 68 18.30 -0.75 -17.57
N GLU A 69 17.23 -1.34 -18.10
CA GLU A 69 17.33 -2.48 -19.01
C GLU A 69 17.71 -2.04 -20.43
N PRO A 70 18.18 -2.95 -21.30
CA PRO A 70 18.62 -2.59 -22.66
C PRO A 70 17.56 -1.87 -23.50
N ASP A 71 16.28 -2.19 -23.30
CA ASP A 71 15.14 -1.55 -23.95
C ASP A 71 14.83 -0.14 -23.42
N GLY A 72 15.47 0.26 -22.33
CA GLY A 72 15.36 1.59 -21.73
C GLY A 72 14.34 1.67 -20.59
N ASP A 73 13.73 0.55 -20.20
CA ASP A 73 12.85 0.54 -19.03
C ASP A 73 13.66 0.64 -17.73
N LEU A 74 13.07 1.26 -16.71
CA LEU A 74 13.61 1.26 -15.36
C LEU A 74 13.09 0.03 -14.61
N VAL A 75 13.97 -0.84 -14.16
CA VAL A 75 13.63 -1.94 -13.26
C VAL A 75 13.94 -1.55 -11.83
N ILE A 76 12.93 -1.62 -10.98
CA ILE A 76 13.03 -1.41 -9.54
C ILE A 76 12.85 -2.76 -8.86
N ARG A 77 13.86 -3.21 -8.11
CA ARG A 77 13.78 -4.47 -7.36
C ARG A 77 13.31 -4.21 -5.94
N SER A 78 12.22 -4.87 -5.55
CA SER A 78 11.64 -4.69 -4.22
C SER A 78 12.36 -5.51 -3.16
N GLY A 79 12.46 -4.95 -1.96
CA GLY A 79 12.88 -5.68 -0.75
C GLY A 79 11.73 -6.35 -0.01
N THR A 80 10.48 -6.09 -0.42
CA THR A 80 9.30 -6.60 0.28
C THR A 80 9.02 -8.06 -0.09
N ARG A 81 8.51 -8.84 0.89
CA ARG A 81 8.32 -10.29 0.78
C ARG A 81 6.93 -10.70 0.29
N GLY A 82 5.97 -9.77 0.27
CA GLY A 82 4.57 -10.03 -0.08
C GLY A 82 4.24 -9.68 -1.54
N PRO A 83 3.29 -10.39 -2.18
CA PRO A 83 2.76 -10.01 -3.50
C PRO A 83 2.27 -8.57 -3.51
N VAL A 84 2.47 -7.86 -4.63
CA VAL A 84 1.94 -6.50 -4.78
C VAL A 84 0.44 -6.57 -5.09
N ILE A 85 -0.36 -5.87 -4.29
CA ILE A 85 -1.80 -5.64 -4.50
C ILE A 85 -2.00 -4.49 -5.48
N SER A 86 -1.29 -3.38 -5.26
CA SER A 86 -1.32 -2.20 -6.12
C SER A 86 -0.01 -1.44 -6.06
N MET A 87 0.29 -0.68 -7.11
CA MET A 87 1.44 0.22 -7.15
C MET A 87 1.09 1.52 -7.85
N THR A 88 1.73 2.61 -7.44
CA THR A 88 1.68 3.89 -8.13
C THR A 88 3.09 4.38 -8.40
N VAL A 89 3.25 5.09 -9.53
CA VAL A 89 4.43 5.87 -9.84
C VAL A 89 3.93 7.26 -10.15
N GLU A 90 4.48 8.25 -9.45
CA GLU A 90 4.14 9.66 -9.62
C GLU A 90 5.39 10.44 -9.98
N GLU A 91 5.33 11.17 -11.07
CA GLU A 91 6.41 12.04 -11.52
C GLU A 91 6.39 13.34 -10.72
N ASP A 92 7.56 13.86 -10.36
CA ASP A 92 7.61 15.17 -9.72
C ASP A 92 7.35 16.31 -10.71
N GLU A 93 7.24 17.54 -10.17
CA GLU A 93 6.91 18.72 -10.96
C GLU A 93 7.95 19.02 -12.06
N THR A 94 9.19 18.57 -11.90
CA THR A 94 10.23 18.74 -12.91
C THR A 94 9.95 17.85 -14.11
N LEU A 95 9.65 16.58 -13.88
CA LEU A 95 9.32 15.63 -14.95
C LEU A 95 7.99 15.97 -15.63
N VAL A 96 6.96 16.33 -14.85
CA VAL A 96 5.67 16.78 -15.39
C VAL A 96 5.85 18.00 -16.29
N ARG A 97 6.62 19.02 -15.89
CA ARG A 97 6.91 20.20 -16.73
C ARG A 97 7.64 19.85 -18.04
N ARG A 98 8.44 18.79 -18.04
CA ARG A 98 9.13 18.29 -19.23
C ARG A 98 8.21 17.47 -20.15
N GLY A 99 6.98 17.21 -19.71
CA GLY A 99 6.02 16.39 -20.44
C GLY A 99 6.40 14.92 -20.39
N ILE A 100 6.82 14.43 -19.23
CA ILE A 100 7.13 13.02 -19.00
C ILE A 100 5.98 12.38 -18.21
N LEU A 101 5.56 11.21 -18.67
CA LEU A 101 4.67 10.29 -17.97
C LEU A 101 5.45 9.00 -17.67
N ALA A 102 5.16 8.33 -16.56
CA ALA A 102 5.76 7.12 -16.06
C ALA A 102 4.66 6.11 -15.70
N GLY A 103 4.68 4.96 -16.34
CA GLY A 103 3.73 3.88 -16.08
C GLY A 103 4.43 2.70 -15.40
N PRO A 104 3.98 2.25 -14.22
CA PRO A 104 4.48 1.03 -13.62
C PRO A 104 3.79 -0.21 -14.20
N SER A 105 4.51 -1.32 -14.18
CA SER A 105 4.00 -2.66 -14.44
C SER A 105 4.76 -3.69 -13.60
N GLY A 106 4.18 -4.88 -13.44
CA GLY A 106 4.73 -5.95 -12.62
C GLY A 106 3.90 -6.22 -11.36
N GLY A 107 4.51 -6.83 -10.34
CA GLY A 107 3.81 -7.15 -9.09
C GLY A 107 4.44 -8.21 -8.17
N GLY A 108 5.66 -8.63 -8.49
CA GLY A 108 6.46 -9.54 -7.66
C GLY A 108 7.67 -8.81 -7.05
N SER A 109 8.85 -9.41 -7.17
CA SER A 109 10.11 -8.81 -6.74
C SER A 109 10.60 -7.67 -7.64
N GLU A 110 9.99 -7.48 -8.79
CA GLU A 110 10.37 -6.45 -9.77
C GLU A 110 9.17 -5.63 -10.19
N THR A 111 9.41 -4.32 -10.31
CA THR A 111 8.51 -3.33 -10.92
C THR A 111 9.24 -2.72 -12.09
N VAL A 112 8.61 -2.75 -13.26
CA VAL A 112 9.14 -2.16 -14.49
C VAL A 112 8.42 -0.83 -14.70
N VAL A 113 9.17 0.25 -14.82
CA VAL A 113 8.64 1.59 -15.08
C VAL A 113 9.05 2.02 -16.47
N ARG A 114 8.07 2.29 -17.31
CA ARG A 114 8.26 2.82 -18.66
C ARG A 114 7.90 4.30 -18.70
N PHE A 115 8.73 5.10 -19.36
CA PHE A 115 8.49 6.53 -19.52
C PHE A 115 7.98 6.83 -20.93
N PHE A 116 7.14 7.85 -21.03
CA PHE A 116 6.61 8.37 -22.29
C PHE A 116 6.68 9.88 -22.30
N SER A 117 6.93 10.45 -23.48
CA SER A 117 6.77 11.88 -23.72
C SER A 117 5.30 12.16 -24.00
N THR A 118 4.65 12.99 -23.17
CA THR A 118 3.27 13.45 -23.42
C THR A 118 3.17 14.40 -24.61
N ARG A 119 4.30 14.91 -25.11
CA ARG A 119 4.38 15.80 -26.27
C ARG A 119 4.39 15.04 -27.59
N THR A 120 4.98 13.85 -27.60
CA THR A 120 5.18 13.04 -28.82
C THR A 120 4.45 11.70 -28.78
N GLY A 121 4.05 11.21 -27.61
CA GLY A 121 3.50 9.87 -27.40
C GLY A 121 4.56 8.75 -27.37
N GLU A 122 5.82 9.09 -27.62
CA GLU A 122 6.90 8.12 -27.80
C GLU A 122 7.51 7.68 -26.46
N PRO A 123 8.02 6.44 -26.36
CA PRO A 123 8.78 5.97 -25.21
C PRO A 123 10.03 6.82 -24.97
N VAL A 124 10.36 7.04 -23.70
CA VAL A 124 11.57 7.72 -23.24
C VAL A 124 12.38 6.72 -22.43
N ARG A 125 13.67 6.59 -22.76
CA ARG A 125 14.56 5.72 -21.98
C ARG A 125 14.81 6.30 -20.58
N ALA A 126 14.88 5.44 -19.57
CA ALA A 126 15.16 5.81 -18.18
C ALA A 126 16.53 6.47 -17.95
N ASP A 127 17.47 6.32 -18.89
CA ASP A 127 18.80 6.95 -18.90
C ASP A 127 18.88 8.23 -19.77
N ALA A 128 17.77 8.64 -20.39
CA ALA A 128 17.73 9.79 -21.29
C ALA A 128 17.97 11.12 -20.55
N ASP A 129 18.67 12.06 -21.21
CA ASP A 129 19.00 13.36 -20.61
C ASP A 129 17.78 14.19 -20.21
N VAL A 130 16.64 13.99 -20.89
CA VAL A 130 15.37 14.65 -20.53
C VAL A 130 14.87 14.26 -19.13
N LEU A 131 15.24 13.09 -18.62
CA LEU A 131 14.89 12.67 -17.25
C LEU A 131 15.87 13.25 -16.23
N LYS A 132 17.12 13.54 -16.59
CA LYS A 132 18.17 13.88 -15.62
C LYS A 132 17.96 15.25 -14.96
N GLY A 133 18.24 15.34 -13.66
CA GLY A 133 18.17 16.60 -12.91
C GLY A 133 18.25 16.43 -11.40
N THR A 134 18.73 17.46 -10.70
CA THR A 134 18.86 17.49 -9.23
C THR A 134 17.52 17.29 -8.50
N TYR A 135 16.43 17.67 -9.15
CA TYR A 135 15.05 17.53 -8.66
C TYR A 135 14.20 16.77 -9.67
N SER A 136 14.76 15.76 -10.34
CA SER A 136 14.01 14.89 -11.23
C SER A 136 13.84 13.54 -10.54
N ASN A 137 12.64 13.30 -10.02
CA ASN A 137 12.30 12.12 -9.26
C ASN A 137 11.00 11.51 -9.78
N ILE A 138 10.88 10.20 -9.61
CA ILE A 138 9.59 9.55 -9.45
C ILE A 138 9.42 9.09 -8.00
N TRP A 139 8.19 9.14 -7.53
CA TRP A 139 7.75 8.59 -6.26
C TRP A 139 7.02 7.29 -6.53
N VAL A 140 7.52 6.21 -5.97
CA VAL A 140 6.93 4.88 -6.17
C VAL A 140 6.35 4.40 -4.86
N THR A 141 5.10 3.96 -4.90
CA THR A 141 4.42 3.36 -3.75
C THR A 141 3.95 1.96 -4.10
N TRP A 142 4.17 1.01 -3.20
CA TRP A 142 3.62 -0.34 -3.29
C TRP A 142 2.71 -0.60 -2.09
N VAL A 143 1.60 -1.26 -2.36
CA VAL A 143 0.76 -1.90 -1.35
C VAL A 143 0.93 -3.40 -1.53
N ASN A 144 1.52 -4.07 -0.56
CA ASN A 144 1.76 -5.50 -0.57
C ASN A 144 0.77 -6.22 0.34
N ALA A 145 0.46 -7.48 0.03
CA ALA A 145 -0.16 -8.37 1.02
C ALA A 145 0.80 -8.59 2.19
N GLY A 146 0.28 -8.54 3.42
CA GLY A 146 1.04 -8.76 4.66
C GLY A 146 1.39 -10.21 4.91
#